data_AF-A0A750MK52-F1
#
_entry.id   AF-A0A750MK52-F1
#
_cell.length_a   1.000
_cell.length_b   1.000
_cell.length_c   1.000
_cell.angle_alpha   90.00
_cell.angle_beta   90.00
_cell.angle_gamma   90.00
#
_symmetry.space_group_name_H-M   'P 1'
#
loop_
_entity.id
_entity.type
_entity.pdbx_description
1 polymer ?
#
loop_
_entity_poly.entity_id
_entity_poly.type
_entity_poly.pdbx_seq_one_letter_code
_entity_poly.pdbx_strand_id
1 'polypeptide(L)'
;DVLKKIDSLDCSPEFTSANFCADVQMVGIGNGAERGSKSYKITKDGFVFLVMGFTGKKAAAFKEAYIAEFNRMEATLHGRAIPVPAEPSPAERDAYNVQCLMEHYRVFLEAWTQQIEPALKKLESPLVGRLHDRFGDGWIFLNHLENSLSGKLLPGQSPRIFNE
;
A
#
# COMPACT_ATOMS: atom_id res chain seq x y z
N ASP A 1 26.55 -28.56 -7.74
CA ASP A 1 25.70 -28.04 -8.81
C ASP A 1 24.71 -27.05 -8.22
N VAL A 2 24.57 -25.85 -8.78
CA VAL A 2 23.70 -24.78 -8.26
C VAL A 2 22.24 -25.12 -8.46
N LEU A 3 21.88 -25.74 -9.60
CA LEU A 3 20.49 -26.09 -9.91
C LEU A 3 19.95 -27.13 -8.91
N LYS A 4 20.76 -28.14 -8.58
CA LYS A 4 20.41 -29.13 -7.55
C LYS A 4 20.21 -28.51 -6.16
N LYS A 5 20.98 -27.47 -5.84
CA LYS A 5 20.84 -26.78 -4.56
C LYS A 5 19.59 -25.93 -4.49
N ILE A 6 19.19 -25.30 -5.60
CA ILE A 6 17.91 -24.58 -5.70
C ILE A 6 16.74 -25.57 -5.50
N ASP A 7 16.82 -26.76 -6.10
CA ASP A 7 15.80 -27.81 -5.95
C ASP A 7 15.72 -28.40 -4.53
N SER A 8 16.74 -28.18 -3.69
CA SER A 8 16.82 -28.72 -2.32
C SER A 8 16.90 -27.63 -1.24
N LEU A 9 16.42 -26.41 -1.52
CA LEU A 9 16.40 -25.35 -0.53
C LEU A 9 15.32 -25.62 0.52
N ASP A 10 15.70 -25.61 1.79
CA ASP A 10 14.75 -25.65 2.91
C ASP A 10 14.10 -24.27 3.09
N CYS A 11 13.13 -23.95 2.22
CA CYS A 11 12.32 -22.74 2.31
C CYS A 11 10.86 -23.03 1.91
N SER A 12 9.94 -22.13 2.24
CA SER A 12 8.52 -22.39 1.98
C SER A 12 8.22 -22.42 0.46
N PRO A 13 7.15 -23.12 0.04
CA PRO A 13 6.70 -23.11 -1.36
C PRO A 13 6.39 -21.71 -1.90
N GLU A 14 5.87 -20.83 -1.05
CA GLU A 14 5.57 -19.43 -1.37
C GLU A 14 6.87 -18.66 -1.65
N PHE A 15 7.88 -18.83 -0.80
CA PHE A 15 9.18 -18.19 -1.01
C PHE A 15 9.87 -18.70 -2.28
N THR A 16 9.78 -20.00 -2.54
CA THR A 16 10.37 -20.63 -3.72
C THR A 16 9.74 -20.09 -5.01
N SER A 17 8.41 -20.08 -5.08
CA SER A 17 7.68 -19.60 -6.26
C SER A 17 7.86 -18.11 -6.53
N ALA A 18 7.97 -17.28 -5.49
CA ALA A 18 8.19 -15.84 -5.63
C ALA A 18 9.62 -15.48 -6.08
N ASN A 19 10.63 -16.28 -5.70
CA ASN A 19 12.04 -15.90 -5.85
C ASN A 19 12.82 -16.73 -6.87
N PHE A 20 12.32 -17.90 -7.26
CA PHE A 20 12.96 -18.82 -8.20
C PHE A 20 11.96 -19.28 -9.28
N CYS A 21 11.92 -18.56 -10.40
CA CYS A 21 11.07 -18.90 -11.53
C CYS A 21 11.82 -19.83 -12.49
N ALA A 22 11.40 -21.09 -12.57
CA ALA A 22 11.99 -22.08 -13.47
C ALA A 22 11.47 -21.92 -14.90
N ASP A 23 12.36 -22.03 -15.89
CA ASP A 23 12.04 -21.97 -17.32
C ASP A 23 12.90 -22.97 -18.11
N VAL A 24 12.42 -23.38 -19.29
CA VAL A 24 13.12 -24.28 -20.19
C VAL A 24 13.62 -23.52 -21.40
N GLN A 25 14.93 -23.36 -21.50
CA GLN A 25 15.57 -22.73 -22.65
C GLN A 25 16.05 -23.79 -23.62
N MET A 26 15.67 -23.65 -24.90
CA MET A 26 16.19 -24.49 -25.98
C MET A 26 17.62 -24.04 -26.30
N VAL A 27 18.57 -24.93 -26.10
CA VAL A 27 19.99 -24.70 -26.40
C VAL A 27 20.43 -25.61 -27.54
N GLY A 28 21.11 -25.03 -28.53
CA GLY A 28 21.69 -25.79 -29.64
C GLY A 28 22.84 -26.66 -29.14
N ILE A 29 22.78 -27.96 -29.44
CA ILE A 29 23.79 -28.96 -29.03
C ILE A 29 24.70 -29.39 -30.21
N GLY A 30 24.61 -28.69 -31.34
CA GLY A 30 25.37 -28.97 -32.57
C GLY A 30 24.56 -29.76 -33.60
N ASN A 31 25.02 -29.76 -34.86
CA ASN A 31 24.37 -30.45 -36.00
C ASN A 31 22.89 -30.13 -36.21
N GLY A 32 22.46 -28.92 -35.86
CA GLY A 32 21.05 -28.51 -35.97
C GLY A 32 20.10 -29.15 -34.94
N ALA A 33 20.64 -29.87 -33.94
CA ALA A 33 19.84 -30.42 -32.84
C ALA A 33 19.74 -29.42 -31.68
N GLU A 34 18.56 -29.32 -31.08
CA GLU A 34 18.28 -28.51 -29.89
C GLU A 34 17.88 -29.41 -28.71
N ARG A 35 18.22 -28.97 -27.49
CA ARG A 35 17.82 -29.62 -26.24
C ARG A 35 17.24 -28.59 -25.27
N GLY A 36 16.15 -28.94 -24.60
CA GLY A 36 15.64 -28.16 -23.48
C GLY A 36 16.57 -28.24 -22.26
N SER A 37 17.02 -27.09 -21.76
CA SER A 37 17.84 -26.96 -20.55
C SER A 37 17.09 -26.17 -19.49
N LYS A 38 17.16 -26.65 -18.24
CA LYS A 38 16.51 -26.00 -17.10
C LYS A 38 17.28 -24.73 -16.72
N SER A 39 16.56 -23.62 -16.65
CA SER A 39 17.08 -22.31 -16.27
C SER A 39 16.22 -21.70 -15.17
N TYR A 40 16.79 -20.75 -14.42
CA TYR A 40 16.06 -20.03 -13.38
C TYR A 40 16.25 -18.53 -13.53
N LYS A 41 15.14 -17.80 -13.48
CA LYS A 41 15.14 -16.37 -13.19
C LYS A 41 15.02 -16.20 -11.68
N ILE A 42 16.04 -15.59 -11.08
CA ILE A 42 16.17 -15.47 -9.62
C ILE A 42 16.08 -14.00 -9.23
N THR A 43 15.33 -13.69 -8.17
CA THR A 43 15.26 -12.34 -7.59
C THR A 43 16.50 -12.03 -6.76
N LYS A 44 16.66 -10.77 -6.33
CA LYS A 44 17.72 -10.40 -5.38
C LYS A 44 17.63 -11.23 -4.09
N ASP A 45 16.43 -11.41 -3.55
CA ASP A 45 16.24 -12.08 -2.27
C ASP A 45 16.51 -13.58 -2.38
N GLY A 46 16.08 -14.22 -3.48
CA GLY A 46 16.45 -15.60 -3.80
C GLY A 46 17.96 -15.78 -3.95
N PHE A 47 18.64 -14.85 -4.61
CA PHE A 47 20.10 -14.87 -4.74
C PHE A 47 20.82 -14.71 -3.39
N VAL A 48 20.40 -13.75 -2.56
CA VAL A 48 20.98 -13.54 -1.22
C VAL A 48 20.78 -14.77 -0.34
N PHE A 49 19.58 -15.34 -0.31
CA PHE A 49 19.28 -16.57 0.43
C PHE A 49 20.21 -17.72 -0.01
N LEU A 50 20.35 -17.91 -1.33
CA LEU A 50 21.19 -18.95 -1.91
C LEU A 50 22.67 -18.76 -1.56
N VAL A 51 23.21 -17.54 -1.66
CA VAL A 51 24.62 -17.24 -1.37
C VAL A 51 24.94 -17.35 0.12
N MET A 52 24.01 -16.99 1.00
CA MET A 52 24.18 -17.13 2.45
C MET A 52 24.42 -18.60 2.86
N GLY A 53 23.80 -19.57 2.17
CA GLY A 53 24.04 -21.00 2.35
C GLY A 53 25.30 -21.56 1.68
N PHE A 54 26.03 -20.78 0.87
CA PHE A 54 27.25 -21.24 0.19
C PHE A 54 28.53 -20.90 0.97
N THR A 55 29.55 -21.75 0.82
CA THR A 55 30.88 -21.59 1.44
C THR A 55 31.94 -21.31 0.37
N GLY A 56 33.07 -20.70 0.77
CA GLY A 56 34.22 -20.39 -0.11
C GLY A 56 34.52 -18.89 -0.27
N LYS A 57 35.69 -18.55 -0.82
CA LYS A 57 36.24 -17.18 -0.83
C LYS A 57 35.34 -16.12 -1.48
N LYS A 58 34.73 -16.45 -2.64
CA LYS A 58 33.82 -15.51 -3.33
C LYS A 58 32.51 -15.30 -2.56
N ALA A 59 31.97 -16.35 -1.96
CA ALA A 59 30.77 -16.26 -1.12
C ALA A 59 31.07 -15.45 0.14
N ALA A 60 32.22 -15.66 0.79
CA ALA A 60 32.65 -14.91 1.95
C ALA A 60 32.75 -13.40 1.65
N ALA A 61 33.45 -13.03 0.58
CA ALA A 61 33.58 -11.63 0.16
C ALA A 61 32.22 -10.96 -0.11
N PHE A 62 31.27 -11.68 -0.72
CA PHE A 62 29.92 -11.17 -0.91
C PHE A 62 29.17 -10.99 0.41
N LYS A 63 29.24 -11.95 1.33
CA LYS A 63 28.58 -11.86 2.66
C LYS A 63 29.10 -10.67 3.45
N GLU A 64 30.42 -10.46 3.45
CA GLU A 64 31.05 -9.31 4.11
C GLU A 64 30.58 -7.97 3.50
N ALA A 65 30.58 -7.86 2.17
CA ALA A 65 30.11 -6.66 1.49
C ALA A 65 28.62 -6.38 1.76
N TYR A 66 27.79 -7.43 1.76
CA TYR A 66 26.35 -7.32 2.08
C TYR A 66 26.13 -6.85 3.52
N ILE A 67 26.84 -7.42 4.49
CA ILE A 67 26.78 -7.02 5.91
C ILE A 67 27.26 -5.57 6.07
N ALA A 68 28.36 -5.18 5.42
CA ALA A 68 28.87 -3.81 5.50
C ALA A 68 27.87 -2.78 4.93
N GLU A 69 27.22 -3.11 3.83
CA GLU A 69 26.15 -2.28 3.23
C GLU A 69 24.94 -2.18 4.16
N PHE A 70 24.51 -3.30 4.74
CA PHE A 70 23.42 -3.33 5.71
C PHE A 70 23.74 -2.46 6.92
N ASN A 71 24.92 -2.62 7.53
CA ASN A 71 25.34 -1.83 8.68
C ASN A 71 25.50 -0.34 8.34
N ARG A 72 25.94 0.00 7.11
CA ARG A 72 25.99 1.39 6.66
C ARG A 72 24.59 2.01 6.58
N MET A 73 23.64 1.25 6.04
CA MET A 73 22.23 1.65 6.02
C MET A 73 21.70 1.81 7.44
N GLU A 74 21.91 0.80 8.29
CA GLU A 74 21.52 0.80 9.70
C GLU A 74 22.07 2.02 10.44
N ALA A 75 23.37 2.32 10.32
CA ALA A 75 23.99 3.51 10.92
C ALA A 75 23.41 4.83 10.38
N THR A 76 23.08 4.88 9.09
CA THR A 76 22.40 6.03 8.48
C THR A 76 20.99 6.22 9.05
N LEU A 77 20.30 5.12 9.35
CA LEU A 77 18.96 5.10 9.95
C LEU A 77 18.99 5.28 11.47
N HIS A 78 20.09 4.97 12.17
CA HIS A 78 20.25 5.24 13.61
C HIS A 78 20.59 6.71 13.89
N GLY A 79 21.29 7.39 12.98
CA GLY A 79 21.63 8.83 13.09
C GLY A 79 20.56 9.78 12.56
N ARG A 80 19.60 9.27 11.77
CA ARG A 80 18.36 9.96 11.45
C ARG A 80 17.30 9.40 12.38
N ALA A 81 16.67 10.22 13.21
CA ALA A 81 15.29 9.90 13.54
C ALA A 81 14.56 9.84 12.20
N ILE A 82 14.36 8.64 11.64
CA ILE A 82 13.29 8.45 10.68
C ILE A 82 12.10 8.93 11.49
N PRO A 83 11.44 10.04 11.12
CA PRO A 83 10.20 10.37 11.78
C PRO A 83 9.31 9.21 11.36
N VAL A 84 9.14 8.22 12.26
CA VAL A 84 7.95 7.39 12.26
C VAL A 84 6.83 8.42 12.10
N PRO A 85 6.05 8.39 11.00
CA PRO A 85 5.03 9.39 10.78
C PRO A 85 4.25 9.48 12.08
N ALA A 86 4.35 10.62 12.76
CA ALA A 86 3.75 10.74 14.09
C ALA A 86 2.29 10.33 13.94
N GLU A 87 1.82 9.43 14.80
CA GLU A 87 0.44 8.99 14.76
C GLU A 87 -0.46 10.23 14.69
N PRO A 88 -1.43 10.27 13.77
CA PRO A 88 -2.33 11.40 13.67
C PRO A 88 -2.95 11.66 15.04
N SER A 89 -2.90 12.91 15.47
CA SER A 89 -3.57 13.34 16.69
C SER A 89 -5.08 13.06 16.58
N PRO A 90 -5.81 12.95 17.71
CA PRO A 90 -7.26 12.83 17.68
C PRO A 90 -7.91 13.94 16.83
N ALA A 91 -7.40 15.18 16.90
CA ALA A 91 -7.89 16.30 16.10
C ALA A 91 -7.71 16.10 14.59
N GLU A 92 -6.56 15.58 14.14
CA GLU A 92 -6.32 15.27 12.72
C GLU A 92 -7.25 14.16 12.21
N ARG A 93 -7.53 13.15 13.05
CA ARG A 93 -8.45 12.05 12.73
C ARG A 93 -9.91 12.53 12.67
N ASP A 94 -10.33 13.32 13.65
CA ASP A 94 -11.69 13.85 13.70
C ASP A 94 -11.97 14.79 12.52
N ALA A 95 -11.02 15.65 12.18
CA ALA A 95 -11.11 16.51 11.00
C ALA A 95 -11.21 15.69 9.70
N TYR A 96 -10.41 14.63 9.57
CA TYR A 96 -10.48 13.72 8.42
C TYR A 96 -11.83 13.02 8.32
N ASN A 97 -12.33 12.46 9.43
CA ASN A 97 -13.61 11.75 9.46
C ASN A 97 -14.78 12.64 9.03
N VAL A 98 -14.79 13.90 9.46
CA VAL A 98 -15.83 14.86 9.06
C VAL A 98 -15.68 15.28 7.61
N GLN A 99 -14.47 15.45 7.08
CA GLN A 99 -14.26 15.69 5.66
C GLN A 99 -14.79 14.54 4.80
N CYS A 100 -14.50 13.28 5.18
CA CYS A 100 -15.06 12.11 4.50
C CYS A 100 -16.59 12.09 4.54
N LEU A 101 -17.17 12.36 5.72
CA LEU A 101 -18.62 12.41 5.87
C LEU A 101 -19.25 13.52 5.00
N MET A 102 -18.62 14.69 4.92
CA MET A 102 -19.09 15.78 4.07
C MET A 102 -19.05 15.42 2.60
N GLU A 103 -18.01 14.74 2.13
CA GLU A 103 -17.92 14.30 0.75
C GLU A 103 -19.04 13.32 0.40
N HIS A 104 -19.33 12.36 1.29
CA HIS A 104 -20.47 11.46 1.10
C HIS A 104 -21.81 12.21 1.15
N TYR A 105 -21.97 13.13 2.10
CA TYR A 105 -23.21 13.88 2.24
C TYR A 105 -23.48 14.78 1.02
N ARG A 106 -22.43 15.34 0.42
CA ARG A 106 -22.52 16.14 -0.80
C ARG A 106 -23.16 15.34 -1.94
N VAL A 107 -22.77 14.08 -2.13
CA VAL A 107 -23.36 13.20 -3.15
C VAL A 107 -24.85 12.95 -2.86
N PHE A 108 -25.21 12.71 -1.59
CA PHE A 108 -26.61 12.54 -1.21
C PHE A 108 -27.44 13.81 -1.42
N LEU A 109 -26.88 14.98 -1.10
CA LEU A 109 -27.54 16.27 -1.30
C LEU A 109 -27.74 16.55 -2.79
N GLU A 110 -26.75 16.25 -3.62
CA GLU A 110 -26.86 16.37 -5.08
C GLU A 110 -27.96 15.45 -5.62
N ALA A 111 -27.96 14.17 -5.24
CA ALA A 111 -29.01 13.23 -5.64
C ALA A 111 -30.39 13.68 -5.16
N TRP A 112 -30.49 14.21 -3.94
CA TRP A 112 -31.71 14.78 -3.39
C TRP A 112 -32.22 15.94 -4.27
N THR A 113 -31.40 16.96 -4.49
CA THR A 113 -31.79 18.17 -5.22
C THR A 113 -32.09 17.90 -6.70
N GLN A 114 -31.28 17.07 -7.37
CA GLN A 114 -31.40 16.85 -8.81
C GLN A 114 -32.46 15.83 -9.20
N GLN A 115 -32.72 14.82 -8.35
CA GLN A 115 -33.54 13.67 -8.73
C GLN A 115 -34.72 13.44 -7.79
N ILE A 116 -34.44 13.31 -6.48
CA ILE A 116 -35.45 12.82 -5.52
C ILE A 116 -36.49 13.89 -5.21
N GLU A 117 -36.07 15.12 -4.90
CA GLU A 117 -37.00 16.20 -4.56
C GLU A 117 -37.97 16.54 -5.70
N PRO A 118 -37.52 16.71 -6.97
CA PRO A 118 -38.43 16.93 -8.08
C PRO A 118 -39.40 15.77 -8.31
N ALA A 119 -38.96 14.52 -8.15
CA ALA A 119 -39.81 13.34 -8.29
C ALA A 119 -40.90 13.30 -7.22
N LEU A 120 -40.54 13.57 -5.95
CA LEU A 120 -41.49 13.61 -4.85
C LEU A 120 -42.50 14.76 -4.99
N LYS A 121 -42.08 15.92 -5.51
CA LYS A 121 -42.98 17.04 -5.83
C LYS A 121 -44.02 16.64 -6.89
N LYS A 122 -43.61 15.94 -7.95
CA LYS A 122 -44.54 15.44 -8.99
C LYS A 122 -45.55 14.44 -8.46
N LEU A 123 -45.18 13.68 -7.44
CA LEU A 123 -46.06 12.72 -6.75
C LEU A 123 -46.92 13.36 -5.65
N GLU A 124 -46.85 14.68 -5.49
CA GLU A 124 -47.52 15.42 -4.40
C GLU A 124 -47.24 14.81 -3.02
N SER A 125 -46.02 14.29 -2.84
CA SER A 125 -45.66 13.58 -1.62
C SER A 125 -45.64 14.52 -0.41
N PRO A 126 -46.27 14.16 0.72
CA PRO A 126 -46.24 14.99 1.93
C PRO A 126 -44.86 14.99 2.61
N LEU A 127 -43.90 14.21 2.12
CA LEU A 127 -42.56 14.11 2.70
C LEU A 127 -41.60 15.20 2.22
N VAL A 128 -41.90 15.88 1.11
CA VAL A 128 -40.98 16.82 0.43
C VAL A 128 -40.43 17.87 1.40
N GLY A 129 -41.30 18.59 2.11
CA GLY A 129 -40.88 19.67 3.00
C GLY A 129 -40.00 19.18 4.15
N ARG A 130 -40.43 18.12 4.84
CA ARG A 130 -39.65 17.58 5.97
C ARG A 130 -38.29 17.03 5.54
N LEU A 131 -38.19 16.41 4.37
CA LEU A 131 -36.91 15.90 3.87
C LEU A 131 -36.01 17.05 3.40
N HIS A 132 -36.58 18.04 2.69
CA HIS A 132 -35.85 19.24 2.26
C HIS A 132 -35.15 19.93 3.44
N ASP A 133 -35.89 20.19 4.53
CA ASP A 133 -35.33 20.84 5.71
C ASP A 133 -34.23 20.00 6.36
N ARG A 134 -34.40 18.68 6.45
CA ARG A 134 -33.39 17.79 7.05
C ARG A 134 -32.11 17.72 6.24
N PHE A 135 -32.20 17.74 4.91
CA PHE A 135 -31.04 17.81 4.05
C PHE A 135 -30.32 19.17 4.15
N GLY A 136 -31.08 20.26 4.21
CA GLY A 136 -30.54 21.60 4.43
C GLY A 136 -29.86 21.76 5.79
N ASP A 137 -30.55 21.41 6.88
CA ASP A 137 -30.06 21.47 8.25
C ASP A 137 -28.81 20.60 8.42
N GLY A 138 -28.81 19.39 7.87
CA GLY A 138 -27.67 18.48 7.93
C GLY A 138 -26.45 19.06 7.22
N TRP A 139 -26.62 19.68 6.04
CA TRP A 139 -25.53 20.37 5.34
C TRP A 139 -24.97 21.52 6.17
N ILE A 140 -25.83 22.37 6.75
CA ILE A 140 -25.40 23.49 7.61
C ILE A 140 -24.64 22.99 8.83
N PHE A 141 -25.16 21.97 9.51
CA PHE A 141 -24.51 21.37 10.68
C PHE A 141 -23.13 20.82 10.34
N LEU A 142 -23.00 20.08 9.23
CA LEU A 142 -21.73 19.50 8.80
C LEU A 142 -20.70 20.58 8.45
N ASN A 143 -21.09 21.64 7.75
CA ASN A 143 -20.20 22.78 7.47
C ASN A 143 -19.72 23.45 8.76
N HIS A 144 -20.59 23.65 9.75
CA HIS A 144 -20.18 24.21 11.04
C HIS A 144 -19.21 23.28 11.78
N LEU A 145 -19.48 21.98 11.75
CA LEU A 145 -18.62 20.98 12.39
C LEU A 145 -17.24 20.92 11.73
N GLU A 146 -17.17 20.89 10.40
CA GLU A 146 -15.92 20.89 9.65
C GLU A 146 -15.09 22.14 9.94
N ASN A 147 -15.70 23.32 9.91
CA ASN A 147 -15.02 24.57 10.25
C ASN A 147 -14.50 24.56 11.68
N SER A 148 -15.28 24.05 12.63
CA SER A 148 -14.90 23.94 14.04
C SER A 148 -13.73 22.98 14.26
N LEU A 149 -13.73 21.83 13.60
CA LEU A 149 -12.66 20.83 13.73
C LEU A 149 -11.39 21.24 12.99
N SER A 150 -11.53 21.79 11.78
CA SER A 150 -10.41 22.32 11.00
C SER A 150 -9.74 23.48 11.74
N GLY A 151 -10.53 24.34 12.41
CA GLY A 151 -10.01 25.45 13.22
C GLY A 151 -9.28 25.02 14.49
N LYS A 152 -9.39 23.75 14.92
CA LYS A 152 -8.65 23.21 16.08
C LYS A 152 -7.29 22.62 15.70
N LEU A 153 -6.97 22.52 14.41
CA LEU A 153 -5.69 22.00 13.96
C LEU A 153 -4.56 22.99 14.26
N LEU A 154 -3.45 22.48 14.78
CA LEU A 154 -2.24 23.26 15.03
C LEU A 154 -1.47 23.51 13.73
N PRO A 155 -0.59 24.53 13.68
CA PRO A 155 0.28 24.74 12.53
C PRO A 155 1.06 23.48 12.15
N GLY A 156 0.94 23.06 10.89
CA GLY A 156 1.57 21.85 10.36
C GLY A 156 0.76 20.56 10.50
N GLN A 157 -0.40 20.61 11.18
CA GLN A 157 -1.36 19.51 11.17
C GLN A 157 -2.29 19.60 9.96
N SER A 158 -2.68 18.45 9.44
CA SER A 158 -3.64 18.33 8.35
C SER A 158 -4.56 17.13 8.60
N PRO A 159 -5.81 17.17 8.13
CA PRO A 159 -6.70 16.01 8.21
C PRO A 159 -6.04 14.77 7.61
N ARG A 160 -5.84 13.72 8.43
CA ARG A 160 -5.25 12.45 7.99
C ARG A 160 -5.57 11.31 8.95
N ILE A 161 -5.58 10.09 8.42
CA ILE A 161 -5.55 8.84 9.17
C ILE A 161 -4.24 8.10 8.86
N PHE A 162 -3.85 7.16 9.72
CA PHE A 162 -2.69 6.31 9.45
C PHE A 162 -3.07 5.37 8.30
N ASN A 163 -2.34 5.40 7.19
CA ASN A 163 -2.45 4.37 6.17
C ASN A 163 -1.50 3.25 6.59
N GLU A 164 -2.06 2.11 6.99
CA GLU A 164 -1.30 0.86 7.18
C GLU A 164 -0.66 0.39 5.87
#